data_AF-A0A8S9QXQ8-F1
#
_entry.id   AF-A0A8S9QXQ8-F1
#
_cell.length_a   1.000
_cell.length_b   1.000
_cell.length_c   1.000
_cell.angle_alpha   90.00
_cell.angle_beta   90.00
_cell.angle_gamma   90.00
#
_symmetry.space_group_name_H-M   'P 1'
#
loop_
_entity.id
_entity.type
_entity.pdbx_description
1 polymer ?
#
loop_
_entity_poly.entity_id
_entity_poly.type
_entity_poly.pdbx_seq_one_letter_code
_entity_poly.pdbx_strand_id
1 'polypeptide(L)'
;MVDSRLRSLPDALQEKVLQHVAAGSISDIAAVKLTCKQLKEVSERPSVYAAFDLLNIPFPLLARIPATFYAECYRHDNTDAIYLKFLFLAYQIM
;
A
#
# COMPACT_ATOMS: atom_id res chain seq x y z
N MET A 1 -12.02 7.51 23.94
CA MET A 1 -12.43 6.85 22.67
C MET A 1 -11.96 7.71 21.54
N VAL A 2 -11.05 7.22 20.69
CA VAL A 2 -10.58 7.99 19.52
C VAL A 2 -11.73 8.14 18.54
N ASP A 3 -12.14 9.38 18.34
CA ASP A 3 -13.22 9.84 17.50
C ASP A 3 -13.07 9.22 16.10
N SER A 4 -13.97 8.31 15.73
CA SER A 4 -13.89 7.54 14.49
C SER A 4 -14.42 8.34 13.29
N ARG A 5 -13.99 9.60 13.15
CA ARG A 5 -14.45 10.50 12.08
C ARG A 5 -14.17 9.93 10.69
N LEU A 6 -13.08 9.17 10.56
CA LEU A 6 -12.76 8.44 9.33
C LEU A 6 -13.81 7.38 8.99
N ARG A 7 -14.37 6.67 9.98
CA ARG A 7 -15.39 5.62 9.75
C ARG A 7 -16.76 6.18 9.40
N SER A 8 -17.06 7.39 9.88
CA SER A 8 -18.30 8.10 9.52
C SER A 8 -18.27 8.69 8.11
N LEU A 9 -17.12 8.70 7.44
CA LEU A 9 -17.04 9.17 6.05
C LEU A 9 -17.61 8.11 5.09
N PRO A 10 -18.17 8.53 3.95
CA PRO A 10 -18.45 7.64 2.84
C PRO A 10 -17.21 6.85 2.41
N ASP A 11 -17.41 5.59 2.03
CA ASP A 11 -16.35 4.68 1.59
C ASP A 11 -15.41 5.28 0.54
N ALA A 12 -15.94 6.04 -0.42
CA ALA A 12 -15.15 6.69 -1.46
C ALA A 12 -14.16 7.74 -0.88
N LEU A 13 -14.56 8.45 0.17
CA LEU A 13 -13.67 9.39 0.86
C LEU A 13 -12.66 8.67 1.75
N GLN A 14 -13.07 7.59 2.42
CA GLN A 14 -12.12 6.73 3.15
C GLN A 14 -11.04 6.19 2.21
N GLU A 15 -11.45 5.66 1.06
CA GLU A 15 -10.55 5.12 0.06
C GLU A 15 -9.56 6.18 -0.44
N LYS A 16 -10.03 7.40 -0.73
CA LYS A 16 -9.16 8.49 -1.14
C LYS A 16 -8.16 8.91 -0.06
N VAL A 17 -8.58 8.92 1.21
CA VAL A 17 -7.66 9.14 2.34
C VAL A 17 -6.61 8.04 2.38
N LEU A 18 -7.02 6.77 2.26
CA LEU A 18 -6.08 5.65 2.32
C LEU A 18 -5.15 5.59 1.11
N GLN A 19 -5.57 6.03 -0.07
CA GLN A 19 -4.64 6.22 -1.20
C GLN A 19 -3.54 7.22 -0.86
N HIS A 20 -3.87 8.34 -0.22
CA HIS A 20 -2.86 9.32 0.22
C HIS A 20 -1.97 8.78 1.35
N VAL A 21 -2.52 8.01 2.30
CA VAL A 21 -1.71 7.36 3.33
C VAL A 21 -0.78 6.31 2.71
N ALA A 22 -1.25 5.54 1.72
CA ALA A 22 -0.44 4.55 1.01
C ALA A 22 0.72 5.18 0.23
N ALA A 23 0.49 6.32 -0.41
CA ALA A 23 1.54 7.09 -1.08
C ALA A 23 2.56 7.69 -0.09
N GLY A 24 2.16 7.93 1.17
CA GLY A 24 3.03 8.54 2.17
C GLY A 24 3.82 7.54 3.02
N SER A 25 3.19 6.44 3.45
CA SER A 25 3.76 5.56 4.48
C SER A 25 3.07 4.19 4.51
N ILE A 26 3.84 3.13 4.23
CA ILE A 26 3.40 1.75 4.39
C ILE A 26 3.06 1.43 5.84
N SER A 27 3.84 1.95 6.78
CA SER A 27 3.64 1.71 8.22
C SER A 27 2.29 2.24 8.69
N ASP A 28 1.87 3.41 8.19
CA ASP A 28 0.59 4.00 8.56
C ASP A 28 -0.59 3.21 7.99
N ILE A 29 -0.48 2.70 6.76
CA ILE A 29 -1.48 1.76 6.22
C ILE A 29 -1.54 0.48 7.08
N ALA A 30 -0.40 -0.09 7.45
CA ALA A 30 -0.36 -1.28 8.28
C ALA A 30 -1.03 -1.03 9.64
N ALA A 31 -0.81 0.13 10.26
CA ALA A 31 -1.51 0.54 11.47
C ALA A 31 -3.02 0.67 11.24
N VAL A 32 -3.45 1.33 10.15
CA VAL A 32 -4.87 1.47 9.78
C VAL A 32 -5.55 0.11 9.67
N LYS A 33 -4.92 -0.88 9.03
CA LYS A 33 -5.43 -2.25 8.89
C LYS A 33 -5.73 -2.92 10.24
N LEU A 34 -4.96 -2.57 11.27
CA LEU A 34 -5.11 -3.12 12.62
C LEU A 34 -6.17 -2.39 13.46
N THR A 35 -6.64 -1.22 13.03
CA THR A 35 -7.58 -0.40 13.83
C THR A 35 -9.01 -0.92 13.81
N CYS A 36 -9.56 -1.27 12.64
CA CYS A 36 -10.93 -1.78 12.51
C CYS A 36 -11.16 -2.51 11.18
N LYS A 37 -12.18 -3.38 11.17
CA LYS A 37 -12.54 -4.22 10.02
C LYS A 37 -12.90 -3.40 8.76
N GLN A 38 -13.67 -2.33 8.92
CA GLN A 38 -14.07 -1.47 7.80
C GLN A 38 -12.85 -0.85 7.11
N LEU A 39 -11.94 -0.23 7.87
CA LEU A 39 -10.74 0.39 7.29
C LEU A 39 -9.78 -0.64 6.70
N LYS A 40 -9.74 -1.85 7.27
CA LYS A 40 -9.02 -2.97 6.66
C LYS A 40 -9.58 -3.28 5.27
N GLU A 41 -10.90 -3.45 5.14
CA GLU A 41 -11.55 -3.73 3.84
C GLU A 41 -11.31 -2.61 2.82
N VAL A 42 -11.37 -1.34 3.24
CA VAL A 42 -11.07 -0.20 2.35
C VAL A 42 -9.59 -0.18 1.95
N SER A 43 -8.66 -0.46 2.88
CA SER A 43 -7.22 -0.49 2.61
C SER A 43 -6.76 -1.64 1.71
N GLU A 44 -7.60 -2.66 1.53
CA GLU A 44 -7.34 -3.80 0.66
C GLU A 44 -7.95 -3.60 -0.75
N ARG A 45 -8.53 -2.43 -1.02
CA ARG A 45 -9.07 -2.12 -2.35
C ARG A 45 -7.97 -1.96 -3.40
N PRO A 46 -8.26 -2.30 -4.67
CA PRO A 46 -7.31 -2.17 -5.78
C PRO A 46 -6.63 -0.80 -5.88
N SER A 47 -7.42 0.26 -5.71
CA SER A 47 -6.93 1.64 -5.85
C SER A 47 -5.90 2.04 -4.79
N VAL A 48 -5.97 1.45 -3.59
CA VAL A 48 -5.01 1.70 -2.51
C VAL A 48 -3.69 1.00 -2.83
N TYR A 49 -3.75 -0.24 -3.33
CA TYR A 49 -2.57 -0.96 -3.81
C TYR A 49 -1.90 -0.27 -5.01
N ALA A 50 -2.69 0.31 -5.92
CA ALA A 50 -2.18 1.09 -7.03
C ALA A 50 -1.45 2.37 -6.59
N ALA A 51 -1.80 2.93 -5.42
CA ALA A 51 -1.34 4.24 -4.94
C ALA A 51 -0.05 4.21 -4.08
N PHE A 52 0.51 3.04 -3.77
CA PHE A 52 1.76 2.98 -3.01
C PHE A 52 2.94 3.59 -3.77
N ASP A 53 3.70 4.44 -3.07
CA ASP A 53 5.00 4.92 -3.53
C ASP A 53 6.07 3.99 -2.96
N LEU A 54 6.43 2.98 -3.75
CA LEU A 54 7.41 1.97 -3.32
C LEU A 54 8.84 2.47 -3.51
N LEU A 55 9.06 3.39 -4.45
CA LEU A 55 10.39 3.92 -4.74
C LEU A 55 10.92 4.86 -3.66
N ASN A 56 10.02 5.49 -2.90
CA ASN A 56 10.39 6.30 -1.74
C ASN A 56 10.79 5.46 -0.51
N ILE A 57 10.64 4.14 -0.57
CA ILE A 57 11.01 3.26 0.55
C ILE A 57 12.49 2.89 0.42
N PRO A 58 13.30 3.09 1.48
CA PRO A 58 14.69 2.66 1.48
C PRO A 58 14.85 1.19 1.12
N PHE A 59 15.80 0.87 0.24
CA PHE A 59 16.05 -0.50 -0.24
C PHE A 59 16.15 -1.58 0.87
N PRO A 60 16.83 -1.34 2.02
CA PRO A 60 16.86 -2.33 3.10
C PRO A 60 15.49 -2.63 3.71
N LEU A 61 14.55 -1.69 3.65
CA LEU A 61 13.17 -1.88 4.12
C LEU A 61 12.31 -2.54 3.05
N LEU A 62 12.51 -2.21 1.77
CA LEU A 62 11.87 -2.90 0.65
C LEU A 62 12.11 -4.43 0.72
N ALA A 63 13.33 -4.86 1.04
CA ALA A 63 13.67 -6.28 1.19
C ALA A 63 12.94 -6.99 2.35
N ARG A 64 12.39 -6.25 3.31
CA ARG A 64 11.63 -6.80 4.46
C ARG A 64 10.13 -6.88 4.21
N ILE A 65 9.65 -6.27 3.14
CA ILE A 65 8.23 -6.29 2.77
C ILE A 65 7.88 -7.66 2.19
N PRO A 66 6.74 -8.26 2.57
CA PRO A 66 6.33 -9.58 2.06
C PRO A 66 6.18 -9.60 0.53
N ALA A 67 6.62 -10.68 -0.11
CA ALA A 67 6.42 -10.89 -1.55
C ALA A 67 4.93 -10.85 -1.97
N THR A 68 4.03 -11.27 -1.09
CA THR A 68 2.58 -11.20 -1.29
C THR A 68 2.09 -9.76 -1.44
N PHE A 69 2.69 -8.81 -0.72
CA PHE A 69 2.34 -7.40 -0.84
C PHE A 69 2.74 -6.83 -2.21
N TYR A 70 3.95 -7.15 -2.69
CA TYR A 70 4.38 -6.76 -4.04
C TYR A 70 3.51 -7.40 -5.13
N ALA A 71 3.09 -8.65 -4.94
CA ALA A 71 2.18 -9.32 -5.87
C ALA A 71 0.83 -8.59 -5.97
N GLU A 72 0.28 -8.11 -4.85
CA GLU A 72 -0.96 -7.31 -4.85
C GLU A 72 -0.77 -5.95 -5.53
N CYS A 73 0.33 -5.24 -5.26
CA CYS A 73 0.63 -3.98 -5.94
C CYS A 73 0.76 -4.20 -7.46
N TYR A 74 1.46 -5.26 -7.88
CA TYR A 74 1.61 -5.64 -9.28
C TYR A 74 0.27 -6.02 -9.94
N ARG A 75 -0.58 -6.77 -9.24
CA ARG A 75 -1.93 -7.17 -9.71
C ARG A 75 -2.85 -5.97 -9.95
N HIS A 76 -2.54 -4.83 -9.33
CA HIS A 76 -3.31 -3.60 -9.38
C HIS A 76 -2.59 -2.47 -10.13
N ASP A 77 -1.72 -2.83 -11.07
CA ASP A 77 -1.06 -1.90 -11.99
C ASP A 77 -0.26 -0.78 -11.30
N ASN A 78 0.29 -1.05 -10.11
CA ASN A 78 1.21 -0.13 -9.47
C ASN A 78 2.52 -0.06 -10.28
N THR A 79 2.80 1.12 -10.83
CA THR A 79 3.95 1.35 -11.72
C THR A 79 5.29 1.04 -11.03
N ASP A 80 5.42 1.37 -9.75
CA ASP A 80 6.64 1.12 -9.00
C ASP A 80 6.89 -0.36 -8.79
N ALA A 81 5.84 -1.14 -8.50
CA ALA A 81 5.93 -2.59 -8.34
C ALA A 81 6.35 -3.26 -9.66
N ILE A 82 5.84 -2.77 -10.79
CA ILE A 82 6.26 -3.22 -12.12
C ILE A 82 7.74 -2.91 -12.34
N TYR A 83 8.17 -1.67 -12.07
CA TYR A 83 9.57 -1.26 -12.21
C TYR A 83 10.51 -2.09 -11.31
N LEU A 84 10.19 -2.23 -10.03
CA LEU A 84 10.99 -2.99 -9.07
C LEU A 84 11.11 -4.45 -9.48
N LYS A 85 10.05 -5.06 -10.02
CA LYS A 85 10.10 -6.43 -10.56
C LYS A 85 11.11 -6.56 -11.70
N PHE A 86 11.12 -5.61 -12.64
CA PHE A 86 12.13 -5.59 -13.71
C PHE A 86 13.54 -5.35 -13.16
N LEU A 87 13.71 -4.42 -12.23
CA LEU A 87 15.00 -4.11 -11.62
C LEU A 87 15.57 -5.34 -10.89
N PHE A 88 14.77 -6.03 -10.07
CA PHE A 88 15.21 -7.23 -9.36
C PHE A 88 15.55 -8.37 -10.32
N LEU A 89 14.78 -8.55 -11.40
CA LEU A 89 15.10 -9.53 -12.42
C LEU A 89 16.45 -9.22 -13.10
N ALA A 90 16.72 -7.95 -13.41
CA ALA A 90 17.98 -7.53 -14.00
C ALA A 90 19.17 -7.81 -13.08
N TYR A 91 19.05 -7.56 -11.77
CA TYR A 91 20.10 -7.88 -10.79
C TYR A 91 20.35 -9.39 -10.61
N GLN A 92 19.37 -10.26 -10.87
CA GLN A 92 19.56 -11.71 -10.79
C GLN A 92 20.28 -12.31 -12.00
N ILE A 93 20.31 -11.60 -13.12
CA ILE A 93 20.93 -12.06 -14.37
C ILE A 93 22.41 -11.61 -14.46
N MET A 94 22.83 -10.70 -13.59
CA MET A 94 24.15 -10.06 -13.60
C MET A 94 25.14 -10.69 -12.61
#